data_AF-A0A0A8YFA9-F1
#
_entry.id   AF-A0A0A8YFA9-F1
#
_cell.length_a   1.000
_cell.length_b   1.000
_cell.length_c   1.000
_cell.angle_alpha   90.00
_cell.angle_beta   90.00
_cell.angle_gamma   90.00
#
_symmetry.space_group_name_H-M   'P 1'
#
loop_
_entity.id
_entity.type
_entity.pdbx_description
1 polymer ?
#
loop_
_entity_poly.entity_id
_entity_poly.type
_entity_poly.pdbx_seq_one_letter_code
_entity_poly.pdbx_strand_id
1 'polypeptide(L)'
;MIRLSRVRRRSKRPFMIFTHQLGSSEQRDITLNLSELQVQHHDLSPLDELFTEDEVWATIKDLPQDKASGPDGFTGRFYRTC
;
A
#
# COMPACT_ATOMS: atom_id res chain seq x y z
N MET A 1 25.15 32.02 -26.18
CA MET A 1 24.61 30.83 -26.86
C MET A 1 24.08 29.88 -25.78
N ILE A 2 22.79 29.57 -25.82
CA ILE A 2 21.98 29.10 -24.68
C ILE A 2 22.13 27.58 -24.47
N ARG A 3 22.39 27.13 -23.23
CA ARG A 3 22.29 25.71 -22.84
C ARG A 3 20.99 25.52 -22.07
N LEU A 4 19.92 25.08 -22.75
CA LEU A 4 18.69 24.66 -22.08
C LEU A 4 18.91 23.29 -21.41
N SER A 5 19.01 23.28 -20.09
CA SER A 5 18.84 22.08 -19.27
C SER A 5 17.36 21.69 -19.27
N ARG A 6 17.03 20.61 -20.00
CA ARG A 6 15.69 20.04 -20.04
C ARG A 6 15.39 19.35 -18.71
N VAL A 7 14.93 20.11 -17.71
CA VAL A 7 14.32 19.56 -16.49
C VAL A 7 13.13 18.72 -16.92
N ARG A 8 13.24 17.40 -16.75
CA ARG A 8 12.17 16.44 -17.06
C ARG A 8 11.02 16.67 -16.07
N ARG A 9 10.04 17.49 -16.45
CA ARG A 9 8.81 17.71 -15.67
C ARG A 9 8.07 16.37 -15.57
N ARG A 10 8.15 15.72 -14.40
CA ARG A 10 7.30 14.55 -14.10
C ARG A 10 5.84 15.04 -14.09
N SER A 11 4.96 14.30 -14.76
CA SER A 11 3.53 14.63 -14.82
C SER A 11 2.94 14.58 -13.41
N LYS A 12 2.35 15.69 -12.94
CA LYS A 12 1.67 15.76 -11.63
C LYS A 12 0.30 15.06 -11.61
N ARG A 13 -0.16 14.56 -12.76
CA ARG A 13 -1.51 14.01 -12.96
C ARG A 13 -1.82 12.75 -12.12
N PRO A 14 -0.94 11.75 -12.01
CA PRO A 14 -1.23 10.54 -11.23
C PRO A 14 -1.43 10.86 -9.74
N PHE A 15 -0.61 11.76 -9.22
CA PHE A 15 -0.69 12.22 -7.84
C PHE A 15 -2.03 12.92 -7.57
N MET A 16 -2.48 13.82 -8.45
CA MET A 16 -3.75 14.53 -8.30
C MET A 16 -4.97 13.61 -8.29
N ILE A 17 -4.98 12.57 -9.12
CA ILE A 17 -6.10 11.59 -9.16
C ILE A 17 -6.19 10.86 -7.83
N PHE A 18 -5.05 10.38 -7.32
CA PHE A 18 -5.01 9.66 -6.05
C PHE A 18 -5.43 10.54 -4.88
N THR A 19 -4.90 11.77 -4.79
CA THR A 19 -5.26 12.71 -3.71
C THR A 19 -6.72 13.13 -3.75
N HIS A 20 -7.31 13.23 -4.95
CA HIS A 20 -8.73 13.51 -5.09
C HIS A 20 -9.59 12.37 -4.53
N GLN A 21 -9.18 11.12 -4.72
CA GLN A 21 -9.90 9.95 -4.21
C GLN A 21 -9.83 9.79 -2.69
N LEU A 22 -8.72 10.23 -2.07
CA LEU A 22 -8.54 10.19 -0.62
C LEU A 22 -9.45 11.18 0.13
N GLY A 23 -10.00 12.18 -0.57
CA GLY A 23 -10.79 13.26 0.02
C GLY A 23 -9.92 14.29 0.77
N SER A 24 -10.51 15.45 1.05
CA SER A 24 -9.95 16.46 1.95
C SER A 24 -10.64 16.39 3.30
N SER A 25 -9.89 16.58 4.39
CA SER A 25 -10.50 16.72 5.71
C SER A 25 -11.17 18.08 5.84
N GLU A 26 -12.46 18.11 6.14
CA GLU A 26 -13.15 19.31 6.61
C GLU A 26 -12.60 19.78 7.97
N GLN A 27 -12.74 21.07 8.26
CA GLN A 27 -12.39 21.62 9.56
C GLN A 27 -13.33 21.05 10.63
N ARG A 28 -12.77 20.30 11.59
CA ARG A 28 -13.55 19.67 12.67
C ARG A 28 -13.46 20.54 13.93
N ASP A 29 -14.59 20.80 14.56
CA ASP A 29 -14.66 21.56 15.82
C ASP A 29 -14.09 20.77 17.02
N ILE A 30 -14.01 19.44 16.89
CA ILE A 30 -13.58 18.53 17.95
C ILE A 30 -12.53 17.57 17.39
N THR A 31 -11.43 17.42 18.12
CA THR A 31 -10.35 16.46 17.81
C THR A 31 -10.29 15.41 18.91
N LEU A 32 -10.16 14.13 18.52
CA LEU A 32 -9.98 13.03 19.46
C LEU A 32 -8.50 12.93 19.86
N ASN A 33 -8.23 12.88 21.17
CA ASN A 33 -6.89 12.56 21.66
C ASN A 33 -6.66 11.04 21.55
N LEU A 34 -6.01 10.63 20.46
CA LEU A 34 -5.69 9.23 20.21
C LEU A 34 -4.75 8.63 21.27
N SER A 35 -3.96 9.44 21.97
CA SER A 35 -3.05 8.99 23.03
C SER A 35 -3.78 8.64 24.33
N GLU A 36 -4.95 9.23 24.55
CA GLU A 36 -5.83 8.90 25.69
C GLU A 36 -6.75 7.72 25.38
N LEU A 37 -6.86 7.34 24.11
CA LEU A 37 -7.49 6.10 23.71
C LEU A 37 -6.64 4.97 24.29
N GLN A 38 -7.16 4.23 25.27
CA GLN A 38 -6.49 3.07 25.90
C GLN A 38 -6.44 1.88 24.93
N VAL A 39 -5.92 2.11 23.72
CA VAL A 39 -5.68 1.08 22.72
C VAL A 39 -4.40 0.34 23.06
N GLN A 40 -4.43 -0.97 22.87
CA GLN A 40 -3.26 -1.83 23.04
C GLN A 40 -2.18 -1.37 22.06
N HIS A 41 -1.03 -0.95 22.59
CA HIS A 41 0.13 -0.62 21.78
C HIS A 41 0.84 -1.92 21.40
N HIS A 42 1.00 -2.18 20.10
CA HIS A 42 1.71 -3.34 19.60
C HIS A 42 3.15 -2.96 19.24
N ASP A 43 4.09 -3.86 19.50
CA ASP A 43 5.44 -3.73 18.94
C ASP A 43 5.37 -3.92 17.43
N LEU A 44 5.81 -2.90 16.70
CA LEU A 44 5.80 -2.86 15.24
C LEU A 44 7.16 -3.21 14.64
N SER A 45 8.18 -3.48 15.48
CA SER A 45 9.51 -3.89 15.01
C SER A 45 9.48 -5.04 13.99
N PRO A 46 8.58 -6.06 14.11
CA PRO A 46 8.51 -7.14 13.13
C PRO A 46 8.07 -6.70 11.71
N LEU A 47 7.41 -5.54 11.56
CA LEU A 47 6.97 -5.04 10.25
C LEU A 47 8.14 -4.53 9.39
N ASP A 48 9.27 -4.20 10.01
CA ASP A 48 10.50 -3.78 9.33
C ASP A 48 11.41 -4.96 8.95
N GLU A 49 11.05 -6.18 9.39
CA GLU A 49 11.81 -7.39 9.08
C GLU A 49 11.53 -7.90 7.67
N LEU A 50 12.51 -8.58 7.09
CA LEU A 50 12.34 -9.26 5.80
C LEU A 50 11.54 -10.55 6.01
N PHE A 51 10.59 -10.80 5.10
CA PHE A 51 9.83 -12.05 5.09
C PHE A 51 10.74 -13.26 4.86
N THR A 52 10.42 -14.35 5.54
CA THR A 52 11.11 -15.63 5.32
C THR A 52 10.50 -16.40 4.15
N GLU A 53 11.27 -17.29 3.52
CA GLU A 53 10.75 -18.13 2.42
C GLU A 53 9.57 -18.99 2.89
N ASP A 54 9.68 -19.58 4.08
CA ASP A 54 8.62 -20.40 4.67
C ASP A 54 7.33 -19.61 4.91
N GLU A 55 7.44 -18.37 5.41
CA GLU A 55 6.30 -17.48 5.61
C GLU A 55 5.61 -17.14 4.29
N VAL A 56 6.38 -16.78 3.27
CA VAL A 56 5.86 -16.46 1.94
C VAL A 56 5.15 -17.69 1.36
N TRP A 57 5.76 -18.86 1.48
CA TRP A 57 5.19 -20.10 0.96
C TRP A 57 3.92 -20.54 1.71
N ALA A 58 3.92 -20.40 3.03
CA ALA A 58 2.72 -20.64 3.85
C ALA A 58 1.58 -19.70 3.44
N THR A 59 1.88 -18.42 3.23
CA THR A 59 0.91 -17.41 2.79
C THR A 59 0.34 -17.73 1.41
N ILE A 60 1.20 -18.14 0.46
CA ILE A 60 0.76 -18.54 -0.89
C ILE A 60 -0.19 -19.74 -0.81
N LYS A 61 0.12 -20.72 0.04
CA LYS A 61 -0.71 -21.90 0.27
C LYS A 61 -2.01 -21.60 1.01
N ASP A 62 -2.12 -20.48 1.70
CA ASP A 62 -3.34 -20.06 2.40
C ASP A 62 -4.28 -19.21 1.50
N LEU A 63 -3.74 -18.52 0.49
CA LEU A 63 -4.51 -17.66 -0.42
C LEU A 63 -5.73 -18.34 -1.08
N PRO A 64 -6.95 -17.79 -1.01
CA PRO A 64 -8.11 -18.42 -1.63
C PRO A 64 -7.92 -18.63 -3.14
N GLN A 65 -8.25 -19.82 -3.65
CA GLN A 65 -8.05 -20.19 -5.06
C GLN A 65 -8.88 -19.33 -6.00
N ASP A 66 -10.09 -18.96 -5.57
CA ASP A 66 -11.05 -18.16 -6.33
C ASP A 66 -10.81 -16.65 -6.19
N LYS A 67 -9.62 -16.25 -5.70
CA LYS A 67 -9.23 -14.84 -5.68
C LYS A 67 -9.14 -14.31 -7.12
N ALA A 68 -9.85 -13.21 -7.37
CA ALA A 68 -9.83 -12.51 -8.65
C ALA A 68 -8.40 -12.17 -9.08
N SER A 69 -8.15 -12.23 -10.39
CA SER A 69 -6.84 -11.94 -10.96
C SER A 69 -6.48 -10.47 -10.77
N GLY A 70 -5.20 -10.22 -10.47
CA GLY A 70 -4.66 -8.87 -10.47
C GLY A 70 -4.57 -8.29 -11.89
N PRO A 71 -4.04 -7.06 -12.02
CA PRO A 71 -3.72 -6.47 -13.33
C PRO A 71 -2.65 -7.25 -14.12
N ASP A 72 -1.99 -8.21 -13.47
CA ASP A 72 -1.07 -9.18 -14.06
C ASP A 72 -1.77 -10.39 -14.71
N GLY A 73 -3.06 -10.60 -14.45
CA GLY A 73 -3.87 -11.66 -15.05
C GLY A 73 -3.73 -13.04 -14.38
N PHE A 74 -2.95 -13.17 -13.32
CA PHE A 74 -2.79 -14.45 -12.60
C PHE A 74 -3.79 -14.58 -11.46
N THR A 75 -4.40 -15.76 -11.32
CA THR A 75 -5.33 -16.08 -10.23
C THR A 75 -4.60 -16.69 -9.04
N GLY A 76 -5.24 -16.72 -7.86
CA GLY A 76 -4.67 -17.37 -6.67
C GLY A 76 -4.29 -18.84 -6.91
N ARG A 77 -5.02 -19.53 -7.79
CA ARG A 77 -4.73 -20.91 -8.21
C ARG A 77 -3.39 -21.07 -8.93
N PHE A 78 -2.96 -20.07 -9.72
CA PHE A 78 -1.68 -20.10 -10.42
C PHE A 78 -0.52 -20.17 -9.42
N TYR A 79 -0.49 -19.27 -8.44
CA TYR A 79 0.57 -19.20 -7.44
C TYR A 79 0.67 -20.44 -6.54
N ARG A 80 -0.43 -21.19 -6.35
CA ARG A 80 -0.42 -22.43 -5.56
C ARG A 80 0.06 -23.65 -6.34
N THR A 81 -0.12 -23.66 -7.67
CA THR A 81 0.05 -24.87 -8.49
C THR A 81 1.40 -24.90 -9.21
N CYS A 82 1.96 -23.73 -9.51
CA CYS A 82 3.27 -23.55 -10.14
C CYS A 82 4.37 -23.39 -9.09
#